data_AF-A0A8T7GDY8-F1
#
_entry.id   AF-A0A8T7GDY8-F1
#
_cell.length_a   1.000
_cell.length_b   1.000
_cell.length_c   1.000
_cell.angle_alpha   90.00
_cell.angle_beta   90.00
_cell.angle_gamma   90.00
#
_symmetry.space_group_name_H-M   'P 1'
#
loop_
_entity.id
_entity.type
_entity.pdbx_description
1 polymer ?
#
loop_
_entity_poly.entity_id
_entity_poly.type
_entity_poly.pdbx_seq_one_letter_code
_entity_poly.pdbx_strand_id
1 'polypeptide(L)'
;MPFEMYDVKEILSEKIRAILTRRGVKAGDYLGIFFISKKSGIKPREVEKCAIEKINRSIGLYEKYRDNLEEKKKLLSKGGMFRWGDEKGLVLTELDDDEFDRFVLELEKYLKELVAKLK
;
A
#
# COMPACT_ATOMS: atom_id res chain seq x y z
N MET A 1 -9.84 13.84 -26.56
CA MET A 1 -10.12 14.41 -25.21
C MET A 1 -8.93 14.08 -24.33
N PRO A 2 -8.23 15.06 -23.73
CA PRO A 2 -7.31 14.77 -22.65
C PRO A 2 -8.12 14.27 -21.45
N PHE A 3 -7.69 13.16 -20.83
CA PHE A 3 -8.29 12.68 -19.59
C PHE A 3 -7.64 13.39 -18.42
N GLU A 4 -8.44 13.93 -17.50
CA GLU A 4 -7.93 14.38 -16.21
C GLU A 4 -7.43 13.16 -15.44
N MET A 5 -6.10 13.07 -15.28
CA MET A 5 -5.44 12.01 -14.54
C MET A 5 -5.08 12.52 -13.15
N TYR A 6 -5.37 11.73 -12.13
CA TYR A 6 -4.93 12.02 -10.77
C TYR A 6 -3.39 12.10 -10.70
N ASP A 7 -2.91 13.01 -9.86
CA ASP A 7 -1.48 13.11 -9.58
C ASP A 7 -0.93 11.79 -9.03
N VAL A 8 0.31 11.48 -9.38
CA VAL A 8 0.96 10.22 -8.99
C VAL A 8 1.04 10.09 -7.47
N LYS A 9 1.24 11.20 -6.75
CA LYS A 9 1.26 11.20 -5.28
C LYS A 9 -0.10 10.86 -4.69
N GLU A 10 -1.17 11.36 -5.30
CA GLU A 10 -2.54 11.05 -4.91
C GLU A 10 -2.84 9.55 -5.09
N ILE A 11 -2.48 8.99 -6.25
CA ILE A 11 -2.64 7.55 -6.52
C ILE A 11 -1.85 6.71 -5.50
N LEU A 12 -0.61 7.09 -5.21
CA LEU A 12 0.26 6.38 -4.26
C LEU A 12 -0.33 6.40 -2.85
N SER A 13 -0.81 7.57 -2.40
CA SER A 13 -1.42 7.73 -1.08
C SER A 13 -2.70 6.90 -0.92
N GLU A 14 -3.54 6.81 -1.95
CA GLU A 14 -4.74 5.98 -1.95
C GLU A 14 -4.42 4.49 -1.93
N LYS A 15 -3.36 4.03 -2.60
CA LYS A 15 -2.89 2.65 -2.53
C LYS A 15 -2.43 2.28 -1.12
N ILE A 16 -1.64 3.15 -0.47
CA ILE A 16 -1.21 2.95 0.92
C ILE A 16 -2.42 2.88 1.86
N ARG A 17 -3.37 3.82 1.74
CA ARG A 17 -4.62 3.80 2.51
C ARG A 17 -5.41 2.51 2.28
N ALA A 18 -5.52 2.07 1.03
CA ALA A 18 -6.24 0.86 0.65
C ALA A 18 -5.64 -0.39 1.30
N ILE A 19 -4.31 -0.53 1.31
CA ILE A 19 -3.60 -1.66 1.94
C ILE A 19 -3.97 -1.77 3.43
N LEU A 20 -4.06 -0.63 4.13
CA LEU A 20 -4.25 -0.60 5.57
C LEU A 20 -5.72 -0.65 6.02
N THR A 21 -6.68 -0.25 5.17
CA THR A 21 -8.08 -0.09 5.60
C THR A 21 -9.05 -1.07 4.91
N ARG A 22 -8.65 -1.75 3.83
CA ARG A 22 -9.48 -2.78 3.18
C ARG A 22 -9.35 -4.12 3.91
N ARG A 23 -10.40 -4.95 3.79
CA ARG A 23 -10.47 -6.29 4.38
C ARG A 23 -9.35 -7.21 3.88
N GLY A 24 -9.15 -7.30 2.57
CA GLY A 24 -8.11 -8.14 1.95
C GLY A 24 -6.83 -7.35 1.61
N VAL A 25 -5.71 -8.07 1.52
CA VAL A 25 -4.48 -7.56 0.90
C VAL A 25 -4.49 -7.96 -0.57
N LYS A 26 -4.30 -7.02 -1.49
CA LYS A 26 -4.30 -7.28 -2.93
C LYS A 26 -2.90 -7.09 -3.50
N ALA A 27 -2.43 -8.05 -4.30
CA ALA A 27 -1.13 -7.91 -4.98
C ALA A 27 -1.08 -6.70 -5.90
N GLY A 28 -2.19 -6.34 -6.55
CA GLY A 28 -2.26 -5.15 -7.40
C GLY A 28 -2.03 -3.82 -6.66
N ASP A 29 -2.27 -3.76 -5.35
CA ASP A 29 -1.93 -2.58 -4.56
C ASP A 29 -0.40 -2.50 -4.36
N TYR A 30 0.27 -3.62 -4.01
CA TYR A 30 1.73 -3.70 -3.90
C TYR A 30 2.45 -3.46 -5.23
N LEU A 31 2.05 -4.16 -6.30
CA LEU A 31 2.57 -3.97 -7.65
C LEU A 31 2.36 -2.54 -8.14
N GLY A 32 1.20 -1.96 -7.84
CA GLY A 32 0.93 -0.57 -8.19
C GLY A 32 1.92 0.39 -7.53
N ILE A 33 2.17 0.24 -6.23
CA ILE A 33 3.15 1.07 -5.51
C ILE A 33 4.57 0.81 -6.07
N PHE A 34 4.95 -0.44 -6.30
CA PHE A 34 6.25 -0.82 -6.88
C PHE A 34 6.49 -0.15 -8.23
N PHE A 35 5.60 -0.37 -9.21
CA PHE A 35 5.77 0.17 -10.55
C PHE A 35 5.65 1.69 -10.59
N ILE A 36 4.77 2.30 -9.78
CA ILE A 36 4.70 3.77 -9.68
C ILE A 36 6.01 4.32 -9.14
N SER A 37 6.53 3.74 -8.05
CA SER A 37 7.78 4.20 -7.42
C SER A 37 8.95 4.04 -8.38
N LYS A 38 9.03 2.90 -9.07
CA LYS A 38 10.08 2.60 -10.06
C LYS A 38 10.03 3.54 -11.27
N LYS A 39 8.83 3.86 -11.79
CA LYS A 39 8.68 4.71 -12.99
C LYS A 39 8.80 6.21 -12.70
N SER A 40 8.26 6.67 -11.57
CA SER A 40 8.22 8.11 -11.24
C SER A 40 9.34 8.57 -10.33
N GLY A 41 10.05 7.65 -9.67
CA GLY A 41 11.05 7.95 -8.65
C GLY A 41 10.45 8.37 -7.29
N ILE A 42 9.13 8.53 -7.19
CA ILE A 42 8.45 8.96 -5.97
C ILE A 42 8.33 7.77 -5.02
N LYS A 43 8.87 7.90 -3.81
CA LYS A 43 8.85 6.88 -2.77
C LYS A 43 7.57 6.95 -1.93
N PRO A 44 7.11 5.82 -1.35
CA PRO A 44 5.95 5.79 -0.45
C PRO A 44 6.04 6.80 0.71
N ARG A 45 7.24 7.05 1.23
CA ARG A 45 7.49 7.99 2.33
C ARG A 45 7.21 9.46 1.94
N GLU A 46 7.33 9.82 0.67
CA GLU A 46 7.10 11.21 0.23
C GLU A 46 5.62 11.60 0.27
N VAL A 47 4.72 10.61 0.29
CA VAL A 47 3.27 10.83 0.38
C VAL A 47 2.71 10.49 1.77
N GLU A 48 3.59 10.27 2.76
CA GLU A 48 3.22 9.79 4.09
C GLU A 48 2.15 10.67 4.75
N LYS A 49 2.34 12.00 4.74
CA LYS A 49 1.39 12.95 5.34
C LYS A 49 -0.02 12.79 4.74
N CYS A 50 -0.10 12.75 3.40
CA CYS A 50 -1.37 12.58 2.68
C CYS A 50 -2.00 11.21 3.00
N ALA A 51 -1.21 10.14 3.02
CA ALA A 51 -1.68 8.80 3.36
C ALA A 51 -2.24 8.75 4.79
N ILE A 52 -1.53 9.32 5.78
CA ILE A 52 -1.98 9.40 7.18
C ILE A 52 -3.31 10.14 7.29
N GLU A 53 -3.44 11.31 6.66
CA GLU A 53 -4.69 12.09 6.66
C GLU A 53 -5.86 11.28 6.12
N LYS A 54 -5.66 10.59 5.01
CA LYS A 54 -6.69 9.75 4.38
C LYS A 54 -7.04 8.50 5.19
N ILE A 55 -6.05 7.88 5.84
CA ILE A 55 -6.28 6.72 6.72
C ILE A 55 -7.06 7.16 7.95
N ASN A 56 -6.61 8.22 8.65
CA ASN A 56 -7.29 8.78 9.82
C ASN A 56 -8.74 9.15 9.49
N ARG A 57 -8.98 9.78 8.33
CA ARG A 57 -10.34 10.07 7.86
C ARG A 57 -11.17 8.80 7.66
N SER A 58 -10.60 7.77 7.04
CA SER A 58 -11.30 6.50 6.78
C SER A 58 -11.69 5.81 8.08
N ILE A 59 -10.75 5.67 9.02
CA ILE A 59 -10.99 4.99 10.30
C ILE A 59 -11.88 5.82 11.25
N GLY A 60 -11.82 7.15 11.16
CA GLY A 60 -12.71 8.04 11.91
C GLY A 60 -14.17 7.89 11.49
N LEU A 61 -14.43 7.74 10.19
CA LEU A 61 -15.78 7.67 9.64
C LEU A 61 -16.44 6.29 9.73
N TYR A 62 -15.66 5.21 9.67
CA TYR A 62 -16.22 3.85 9.57
C TYR A 62 -15.51 2.84 10.47
N GLU A 63 -16.27 2.21 11.37
CA GLU A 63 -15.80 1.18 12.30
C GLU A 63 -15.14 0.00 11.58
N LYS A 64 -15.76 -0.50 10.50
CA LYS A 64 -15.19 -1.60 9.69
C LYS A 64 -13.75 -1.34 9.22
N TYR A 65 -13.35 -0.08 9.04
CA TYR A 65 -11.98 0.26 8.63
C TYR A 65 -11.01 0.28 9.80
N ARG A 66 -11.49 0.55 11.03
CA ARG A 66 -10.70 0.34 12.26
C ARG A 66 -10.45 -1.14 12.48
N ASP A 67 -11.47 -1.97 12.35
CA ASP A 67 -11.35 -3.42 12.54
C ASP A 67 -10.36 -4.02 11.55
N ASN A 68 -10.50 -3.68 10.26
CA ASN A 68 -9.56 -4.09 9.22
C ASN A 68 -8.13 -3.61 9.53
N LEU A 69 -7.97 -2.36 9.99
CA LEU A 69 -6.67 -1.81 10.34
C LEU A 69 -6.04 -2.62 11.49
N GLU A 70 -6.78 -2.93 12.54
CA GLU A 70 -6.29 -3.75 13.65
C GLU A 70 -5.86 -5.15 13.20
N GLU A 71 -6.61 -5.79 12.30
CA GLU A 71 -6.17 -7.02 11.65
C GLU A 71 -4.86 -6.82 10.87
N LYS A 72 -4.72 -5.70 10.15
CA LYS A 72 -3.47 -5.38 9.43
C LYS A 72 -2.30 -5.17 10.38
N LYS A 73 -2.49 -4.50 11.52
CA LYS A 73 -1.42 -4.33 12.52
C LYS A 73 -0.88 -5.68 13.02
N LYS A 74 -1.79 -6.64 13.26
CA LYS A 74 -1.43 -8.00 13.68
C LYS A 74 -0.64 -8.75 12.59
N LEU A 75 -1.06 -8.62 11.32
CA LEU A 75 -0.35 -9.21 10.18
C LEU A 75 1.06 -8.61 9.99
N LEU A 76 1.17 -7.28 9.98
CA LEU A 76 2.45 -6.56 9.88
C LEU A 76 3.42 -6.93 11.01
N SER A 77 2.90 -7.22 12.21
CA SER A 77 3.73 -7.62 13.35
C SER A 77 4.29 -9.04 13.22
N LYS A 78 3.60 -9.93 12.50
CA LYS A 78 4.02 -11.33 12.29
C LYS A 78 4.94 -11.51 11.08
N GLY A 79 4.98 -10.53 10.17
CA GLY A 79 5.67 -10.64 8.88
C GLY A 79 4.87 -11.52 7.91
N GLY A 80 4.71 -11.05 6.66
CA GLY A 80 3.92 -11.75 5.65
C GLY A 80 2.50 -11.21 5.52
N MET A 81 2.37 -9.88 5.54
CA MET A 81 1.13 -9.21 5.13
C MET A 81 0.89 -9.47 3.63
N PHE A 82 1.96 -9.47 2.84
CA PHE A 82 1.95 -9.86 1.44
C PHE A 82 2.44 -11.30 1.25
N ARG A 83 1.71 -12.03 0.39
CA ARG A 83 2.13 -13.31 -0.19
C ARG A 83 1.56 -13.39 -1.59
N TRP A 84 2.34 -13.93 -2.51
CA TRP A 84 1.83 -14.31 -3.82
C TRP A 84 0.79 -15.42 -3.72
N GLY A 85 -0.35 -15.23 -4.36
CA GLY A 85 -1.25 -16.30 -4.78
C GLY A 85 -1.17 -16.55 -6.30
N ASP A 86 -2.23 -17.13 -6.85
CA ASP A 86 -2.35 -17.44 -8.29
C ASP A 86 -2.17 -16.20 -9.19
N GLU A 87 -2.39 -15.01 -8.64
CA GLU A 87 -2.23 -13.75 -9.35
C GLU A 87 -0.81 -13.46 -9.82
N LYS A 88 0.23 -14.15 -9.30
CA LYS A 88 1.59 -14.03 -9.83
C LYS A 88 1.64 -14.39 -11.32
N GLY A 89 0.88 -15.40 -11.73
CA GLY A 89 0.79 -15.82 -13.14
C GLY A 89 0.05 -14.83 -14.05
N LEU A 90 -0.62 -13.82 -13.48
CA LEU A 90 -1.36 -12.79 -14.22
C LEU A 90 -0.52 -11.53 -14.48
N VAL A 91 0.72 -11.48 -13.99
CA VAL A 91 1.62 -10.35 -14.21
C VAL A 91 2.16 -10.40 -15.64
N LEU A 92 1.66 -9.52 -16.50
CA LEU A 92 2.01 -9.47 -17.93
C LEU A 92 3.31 -8.69 -18.23
N THR A 93 3.94 -8.14 -17.20
CA THR A 93 5.18 -7.35 -17.32
C THR A 93 6.30 -8.09 -16.63
N GLU A 94 7.51 -8.01 -17.17
CA GLU A 94 8.69 -8.55 -16.50
C GLU A 94 8.80 -7.96 -15.09
N LEU A 95 8.84 -8.86 -14.11
CA LEU A 95 9.02 -8.55 -12.70
C LEU A 95 10.30 -9.24 -12.26
N ASP A 96 11.27 -8.45 -11.82
CA ASP A 96 12.41 -8.97 -11.09
C ASP A 96 11.91 -9.35 -9.69
N ASP A 97 11.79 -10.67 -9.45
CA ASP A 97 11.27 -11.22 -8.21
C ASP A 97 12.12 -10.78 -7.01
N ASP A 98 13.45 -10.74 -7.15
CA ASP A 98 14.35 -10.36 -6.06
C ASP A 98 14.22 -8.86 -5.73
N GLU A 99 14.08 -8.00 -6.74
CA GLU A 99 13.82 -6.58 -6.56
C GLU A 99 12.47 -6.33 -5.90
N PHE A 100 11.44 -7.05 -6.36
CA PHE A 100 10.09 -6.91 -5.81
C PHE A 100 10.01 -7.40 -4.37
N ASP A 101 10.61 -8.54 -4.04
CA ASP A 101 10.61 -9.08 -2.68
C ASP A 101 11.35 -8.13 -1.71
N ARG A 102 12.48 -7.53 -2.12
CA ARG A 102 13.13 -6.46 -1.34
C ARG A 102 12.20 -5.27 -1.13
N PHE A 103 11.53 -4.84 -2.19
CA PHE A 103 10.57 -3.74 -2.10
C PHE A 103 9.41 -4.05 -1.14
N VAL A 104 8.86 -5.27 -1.16
CA VAL A 104 7.79 -5.69 -0.24
C VAL A 104 8.26 -5.58 1.21
N LEU A 105 9.47 -6.05 1.53
CA LEU A 105 10.03 -5.96 2.88
C LEU A 105 10.20 -4.50 3.33
N GLU A 106 10.72 -3.64 2.46
CA GLU A 106 10.85 -2.20 2.74
C GLU A 106 9.50 -1.52 2.93
N LEU A 107 8.52 -1.87 2.10
CA LEU A 107 7.16 -1.33 2.16
C LEU A 107 6.47 -1.78 3.45
N GLU A 108 6.52 -3.06 3.83
CA GLU A 108 5.94 -3.56 5.08
C GLU A 108 6.58 -2.89 6.31
N LYS A 109 7.90 -2.68 6.29
CA LYS A 109 8.60 -1.91 7.34
C LYS A 109 8.06 -0.48 7.42
N TYR A 110 7.93 0.20 6.29
CA TYR A 110 7.36 1.54 6.23
C TYR A 110 5.91 1.57 6.73
N LEU A 111 5.07 0.61 6.32
CA LEU A 111 3.68 0.54 6.76
C LEU A 111 3.59 0.34 8.28
N LYS A 112 4.47 -0.46 8.87
CA LYS A 112 4.56 -0.63 10.33
C LYS A 112 4.89 0.69 11.04
N GLU A 113 5.85 1.45 10.52
CA GLU A 113 6.20 2.78 11.04
C GLU A 113 5.05 3.78 10.88
N LEU A 114 4.36 3.76 9.72
CA LEU A 114 3.24 4.65 9.43
C LEU A 114 2.06 4.39 10.38
N VAL A 115 1.75 3.12 10.63
CA VAL A 115 0.67 2.72 11.54
C VAL A 115 0.87 3.27 12.95
N ALA A 116 2.12 3.36 13.42
CA ALA A 116 2.44 3.93 14.74
C ALA A 116 2.20 5.46 14.83
N LYS A 117 2.01 6.14 13.68
CA LYS A 117 1.73 7.58 13.60
C LYS A 117 0.25 7.90 13.44
N LEU A 118 -0.61 6.88 13.30
CA LEU A 118 -2.06 7.07 13.17
C LEU A 118 -2.67 7.48 14.52
N LYS A 119 -3.77 8.24 14.46
CA LYS A 119 -4.48 8.75 15.63
C LYS A 119 -5.62 7.83 16.05
#